data_AF-A0A653CEG5-F1
#
_entry.id   AF-A0A653CEG5-F1
#
_cell.length_a   1.000
_cell.length_b   1.000
_cell.length_c   1.000
_cell.angle_alpha   90.00
_cell.angle_beta   90.00
_cell.angle_gamma   90.00
#
_symmetry.space_group_name_H-M   'P 1'
#
loop_
_entity.id
_entity.type
_entity.pdbx_description
1 polymer ?
#
loop_
_entity_poly.entity_id
_entity_poly.type
_entity_poly.pdbx_seq_one_letter_code
_entity_poly.pdbx_strand_id
1 'polypeptide(L)'
;AGYAAPAAHAVTGGHAIAAGPVAVPAHPKYQFNYGVADGLTGDHKTQSEVRDGGHVKGSYSVAEPDGTLRVVEYAADDVNGFNAVVKKIGPQIHPHHAPVYGGHHGHY
;
A
#
# COMPACT_ATOMS: atom_id res chain seq x y z
N ALA A 1 -18.23 -36.92 -8.44
CA ALA A 1 -18.16 -36.84 -9.91
C ALA A 1 -16.92 -36.03 -10.27
N GLY A 2 -15.90 -36.69 -10.84
CA GLY A 2 -14.62 -36.07 -11.18
C GLY A 2 -14.65 -35.52 -12.60
N TYR A 3 -14.18 -34.28 -12.78
CA TYR A 3 -13.90 -33.75 -14.11
C TYR A 3 -12.40 -33.83 -14.37
N ALA A 4 -12.03 -34.68 -15.32
CA ALA A 4 -10.69 -34.78 -15.87
C ALA A 4 -10.43 -33.58 -16.80
N ALA A 5 -9.22 -33.03 -16.73
CA ALA A 5 -8.74 -32.04 -17.69
C ALA A 5 -8.33 -32.73 -19.00
N PRO A 6 -8.56 -32.13 -20.18
CA PRO A 6 -8.02 -32.65 -21.43
C PRO A 6 -6.53 -32.30 -21.55
N ALA A 7 -5.69 -33.31 -21.68
CA ALA A 7 -4.41 -33.26 -22.39
C ALA A 7 -4.71 -33.68 -23.84
N ALA A 8 -4.06 -33.28 -24.93
CA ALA A 8 -2.89 -32.44 -25.23
C ALA A 8 -2.97 -32.17 -26.74
N HIS A 9 -2.28 -31.17 -27.29
CA HIS A 9 -1.76 -31.27 -28.66
C HIS A 9 -0.44 -30.51 -28.78
N ALA A 10 0.67 -31.26 -28.77
CA ALA A 10 1.93 -30.76 -29.28
C ALA A 10 1.85 -30.76 -30.81
N VAL A 11 2.10 -29.60 -31.44
CA VAL A 11 2.42 -29.54 -32.86
C VAL A 11 3.81 -28.93 -32.99
N THR A 12 4.77 -29.77 -33.38
CA THR A 12 6.05 -29.34 -33.92
C THR A 12 5.80 -28.81 -35.32
N GLY A 13 6.07 -27.53 -35.53
CA GLY A 13 6.01 -26.89 -36.85
C GLY A 13 6.93 -25.69 -36.88
N GLY A 14 8.17 -25.90 -37.31
CA GLY A 14 9.16 -24.83 -37.49
C GLY A 14 8.63 -23.73 -38.40
N HIS A 15 8.75 -22.48 -37.96
CA HIS A 15 8.47 -21.29 -38.75
C HIS A 15 9.52 -20.22 -38.43
N ALA A 16 9.94 -19.55 -39.50
CA ALA A 16 10.93 -18.50 -39.62
C ALA A 16 11.13 -17.58 -38.40
N ILE A 17 12.37 -17.12 -38.21
CA ILE A 17 12.68 -15.91 -37.44
C ILE A 17 12.06 -14.69 -38.15
N ALA A 18 10.75 -14.54 -38.04
CA ALA A 18 10.13 -13.24 -38.21
C ALA A 18 10.66 -12.39 -37.05
N ALA A 19 11.45 -11.37 -37.36
CA ALA A 19 11.76 -10.33 -36.40
C ALA A 19 10.42 -9.76 -35.93
N GLY A 20 9.96 -10.23 -34.77
CA GLY A 20 8.77 -9.73 -34.12
C GLY A 20 8.91 -8.23 -33.88
N PRO A 21 7.80 -7.52 -33.61
CA PRO A 21 7.86 -6.10 -33.28
C PRO A 21 8.91 -5.90 -32.19
N VAL A 22 9.88 -5.02 -32.46
CA VAL A 22 10.88 -4.61 -31.47
C VAL A 22 10.08 -4.15 -30.24
N ALA A 23 10.21 -4.88 -29.14
CA ALA A 23 9.55 -4.51 -27.90
C ALA A 23 10.17 -3.18 -27.45
N VAL A 24 9.46 -2.08 -27.69
CA VAL A 24 9.82 -0.78 -27.14
C VAL A 24 9.56 -0.86 -25.64
N PRO A 25 10.58 -0.73 -24.77
CA PRO A 25 10.36 -0.76 -23.34
C PRO A 25 9.39 0.37 -22.96
N ALA A 26 8.31 0.03 -22.27
CA ALA A 26 7.38 1.04 -21.77
C ALA A 26 8.05 1.89 -20.69
N HIS A 27 7.85 3.21 -20.74
CA HIS A 27 8.38 4.15 -19.76
C HIS A 27 7.24 4.95 -19.13
N PRO A 28 6.46 4.34 -18.21
CA PRO A 28 5.30 4.99 -17.60
C PRO A 28 5.73 6.20 -16.77
N LYS A 29 5.01 7.31 -16.90
CA LYS A 29 5.28 8.54 -16.17
C LYS A 29 3.98 9.18 -15.72
N TYR A 30 3.90 9.49 -14.43
CA TYR A 30 2.77 10.23 -13.86
C TYR A 30 3.21 10.99 -12.61
N GLN A 31 2.38 11.94 -12.22
CA GLN A 31 2.46 12.61 -10.94
C GLN A 31 1.03 12.93 -10.48
N PHE A 32 0.74 12.68 -9.21
CA PHE A 32 -0.53 13.08 -8.62
C PHE A 32 -0.36 13.50 -7.17
N ASN A 33 -1.34 14.26 -6.69
CA ASN A 33 -1.48 14.63 -5.29
C ASN A 33 -2.96 14.83 -4.98
N TYR A 34 -3.38 14.41 -3.79
CA TYR A 34 -4.71 14.68 -3.27
C TYR A 34 -4.68 14.83 -1.75
N GLY A 35 -5.73 15.43 -1.20
CA GLY A 35 -5.91 15.51 0.24
C GLY A 35 -7.39 15.62 0.62
N VAL A 36 -7.69 15.25 1.86
CA VAL A 36 -8.98 15.43 2.51
C VAL A 36 -8.75 16.23 3.79
N ALA A 37 -9.60 17.23 4.02
CA ALA A 37 -9.61 18.03 5.23
C ALA A 37 -11.07 18.28 5.61
N ASP A 38 -11.67 17.29 6.28
CA ASP A 38 -13.06 17.34 6.72
C ASP A 38 -13.15 17.54 8.24
N GLY A 39 -13.48 18.77 8.65
CA GLY A 39 -13.63 19.10 10.06
C GLY A 39 -14.85 18.48 10.75
N LEU A 40 -15.84 17.99 10.01
CA LEU A 40 -17.02 17.34 10.59
C LEU A 40 -16.71 15.90 11.01
N THR A 41 -16.05 15.14 10.13
CA THR A 41 -15.67 13.74 10.42
C THR A 41 -14.31 13.62 11.12
N GLY A 42 -13.50 14.68 11.08
CA GLY A 42 -12.12 14.66 11.56
C GLY A 42 -11.15 14.00 10.56
N ASP A 43 -11.59 13.72 9.33
CA ASP A 43 -10.76 13.09 8.30
C ASP A 43 -9.75 14.09 7.73
N HIS A 44 -8.49 13.92 8.14
CA HIS A 44 -7.36 14.67 7.63
C HIS A 44 -6.31 13.71 7.05
N LYS A 45 -6.12 13.77 5.73
CA LYS A 45 -5.15 12.94 5.01
C LYS A 45 -4.60 13.64 3.78
N THR A 46 -3.37 13.32 3.43
CA THR A 46 -2.72 13.75 2.18
C THR A 46 -2.05 12.57 1.52
N GLN A 47 -1.89 12.61 0.20
CA GLN A 47 -1.12 11.64 -0.56
C GLN A 47 -0.50 12.33 -1.77
N SER A 48 0.73 11.97 -2.10
CA SER A 48 1.40 12.39 -3.33
C SER A 48 2.31 11.28 -3.84
N GLU A 49 2.37 11.12 -5.16
CA GLU A 49 3.24 10.14 -5.78
C GLU A 49 3.71 10.63 -7.15
N VAL A 50 4.96 10.32 -7.46
CA VAL A 50 5.58 10.50 -8.78
C VAL A 50 6.12 9.16 -9.23
N ARG A 51 5.84 8.81 -10.48
CA ARG A 51 6.47 7.69 -11.17
C ARG A 51 7.25 8.18 -12.38
N ASP A 52 8.45 7.67 -12.52
CA ASP A 52 9.28 7.82 -13.72
C ASP A 52 9.90 6.48 -14.09
N GLY A 53 9.35 5.84 -15.14
CA GLY A 53 9.76 4.51 -15.57
C GLY A 53 9.55 3.45 -14.49
N GLY A 54 10.62 2.80 -14.07
CA GLY A 54 10.64 1.81 -12.98
C GLY A 54 10.66 2.41 -11.56
N HIS A 55 10.81 3.73 -11.42
CA HIS A 55 10.98 4.38 -10.12
C HIS A 55 9.69 5.05 -9.67
N VAL A 56 9.29 4.78 -8.42
CA VAL A 56 8.16 5.43 -7.76
C VAL A 56 8.67 6.07 -6.47
N LYS A 57 8.22 7.29 -6.17
CA LYS A 57 8.41 7.94 -4.87
C LYS A 57 7.12 8.64 -4.46
N GLY A 58 6.78 8.56 -3.19
CA GLY A 58 5.59 9.22 -2.68
C GLY A 58 5.57 9.34 -1.17
N SER A 59 4.52 10.01 -0.69
CA SER A 59 4.25 10.10 0.73
C SER A 59 2.77 10.27 1.01
N TYR A 60 2.26 9.57 2.03
CA TYR A 60 0.94 9.85 2.60
C TYR A 60 1.03 10.32 4.04
N SER A 61 0.00 11.05 4.47
CA SER A 61 -0.25 11.32 5.88
C SER A 61 -1.70 10.99 6.24
N VAL A 62 -1.92 10.54 7.47
CA VAL A 62 -3.25 10.28 8.03
C VAL A 62 -3.27 10.66 9.51
N ALA A 63 -4.27 11.46 9.91
CA ALA A 63 -4.57 11.70 11.32
C ALA A 63 -5.16 10.41 11.92
N GLU A 64 -4.52 9.90 12.98
CA GLU A 64 -4.96 8.72 13.70
C GLU A 64 -5.97 9.08 14.81
N PRO A 65 -6.84 8.13 15.24
CA PRO A 65 -7.81 8.39 16.30
C PRO A 65 -7.21 8.76 17.66
N ASP A 66 -5.95 8.41 17.90
CA ASP A 66 -5.20 8.78 19.11
C ASP A 66 -4.62 10.20 19.06
N GLY A 67 -4.97 10.98 18.04
CA GLY A 67 -4.52 12.37 17.87
C GLY A 67 -3.12 12.51 17.28
N THR A 68 -2.46 11.39 16.93
CA THR A 68 -1.17 11.44 16.23
C THR A 68 -1.34 11.54 14.71
N LEU A 69 -0.28 11.96 14.02
CA LEU A 69 -0.18 11.95 12.58
C LEU A 69 0.78 10.83 12.16
N ARG A 70 0.28 9.84 11.43
CA ARG A 70 1.13 8.88 10.72
C ARG A 70 1.55 9.50 9.39
N VAL A 71 2.85 9.61 9.17
CA VAL A 71 3.45 10.00 7.88
C VAL A 71 4.25 8.82 7.35
N VAL A 72 4.03 8.46 6.09
CA VAL A 72 4.81 7.43 5.42
C VAL A 72 5.43 8.00 4.18
N GLU A 73 6.76 7.95 4.11
CA GLU A 73 7.55 8.27 2.93
C GLU A 73 8.00 6.96 2.30
N TYR A 74 7.76 6.78 1.01
CA TYR A 74 8.05 5.52 0.34
C TYR A 74 8.73 5.72 -1.02
N ALA A 75 9.48 4.70 -1.42
CA ALA A 75 10.10 4.58 -2.73
C ALA A 75 10.05 3.12 -3.21
N ALA A 76 9.98 2.92 -4.51
CA ALA A 76 10.11 1.60 -5.13
C ALA A 76 10.92 1.68 -6.43
N ASP A 77 11.75 0.67 -6.66
CA ASP A 77 12.50 0.45 -7.89
C ASP A 77 12.77 -1.05 -8.11
N ASP A 78 13.30 -1.41 -9.28
CA ASP A 78 13.55 -2.81 -9.67
C ASP A 78 14.72 -3.47 -8.90
N VAL A 79 15.56 -2.68 -8.22
CA VAL A 79 16.78 -3.15 -7.54
C VAL A 79 16.52 -3.39 -6.05
N ASN A 80 15.90 -2.42 -5.39
CA ASN A 80 15.67 -2.37 -3.94
C ASN A 80 14.24 -2.80 -3.55
N GLY A 81 13.34 -2.93 -4.53
CA GLY A 81 11.92 -3.15 -4.27
C GLY A 81 11.29 -1.97 -3.52
N PHE A 82 10.15 -2.22 -2.86
CA PHE A 82 9.46 -1.22 -2.06
C PHE A 82 10.13 -1.01 -0.70
N ASN A 83 10.41 0.24 -0.35
CA ASN A 83 10.94 0.66 0.94
C ASN A 83 10.15 1.85 1.47
N ALA A 84 9.88 1.88 2.78
CA ALA A 84 9.13 2.96 3.39
C ALA A 84 9.67 3.31 4.79
N VAL A 85 9.60 4.60 5.13
CA VAL A 85 9.86 5.14 6.46
C VAL A 85 8.53 5.62 7.03
N VAL A 86 8.14 5.03 8.16
CA VAL A 86 6.92 5.39 8.89
C VAL A 86 7.29 6.25 10.08
N LYS A 87 6.70 7.44 10.16
CA LYS A 87 6.85 8.39 11.27
C LYS A 87 5.50 8.55 11.95
N LYS A 88 5.49 8.53 13.28
CA LYS A 88 4.33 8.86 14.11
C LYS A 88 4.64 10.16 14.85
N ILE A 89 3.88 11.21 14.58
CA ILE A 89 4.13 12.58 15.08
C ILE A 89 2.97 12.98 15.99
N GLY A 90 3.26 13.54 17.16
CA GLY A 90 2.24 14.05 18.08
C GLY A 90 2.27 13.38 19.46
N PRO A 91 1.40 13.82 20.38
CA PRO A 91 1.36 13.30 21.74
C PRO A 91 0.90 11.85 21.71
N GLN A 92 1.78 10.94 22.11
CA GLN A 92 1.49 9.51 22.21
C GLN A 92 0.62 9.26 23.46
N ILE A 93 -0.66 9.60 23.39
CA ILE A 93 -1.63 9.30 24.45
C ILE A 93 -2.04 7.83 24.35
N HIS A 94 -1.22 6.95 24.92
CA HIS A 94 -1.67 5.59 25.23
C HIS A 94 -2.74 5.68 26.32
N PRO A 95 -3.98 5.21 26.10
CA PRO A 95 -4.89 5.00 27.20
C PRO A 95 -4.25 3.94 28.11
N HIS A 96 -3.80 4.37 29.29
CA HIS A 96 -3.65 3.46 30.40
C HIS A 96 -5.05 2.89 30.66
N HIS A 97 -5.30 1.65 30.24
CA HIS A 97 -6.39 0.88 30.79
C HIS A 97 -6.15 0.86 32.30
N ALA A 98 -6.87 1.72 33.04
CA ALA A 98 -6.96 1.57 34.47
C ALA A 98 -7.43 0.13 34.71
N PRO A 99 -6.73 -0.67 35.54
CA PRO A 99 -7.24 -1.98 35.88
C PRO A 99 -8.61 -1.77 36.52
N VAL A 100 -9.65 -2.24 35.84
CA VAL A 100 -10.97 -2.36 36.44
C VAL A 100 -10.83 -3.39 37.54
N TYR A 101 -10.60 -2.94 38.77
CA TYR A 101 -10.80 -3.79 39.94
C TYR A 101 -12.29 -4.11 39.98
N GLY A 102 -12.65 -5.29 39.46
CA GLY A 102 -13.98 -5.86 39.60
C GLY A 102 -14.28 -6.01 41.09
N GLY A 103 -15.11 -5.11 41.62
CA GLY A 103 -15.72 -5.27 42.93
C GLY A 103 -16.69 -6.44 42.88
N HIS A 104 -16.28 -7.59 43.36
CA HIS A 104 -17.18 -8.69 43.70
C HIS A 104 -18.04 -8.24 44.89
N HIS A 105 -19.24 -7.73 44.60
CA HIS A 105 -20.31 -7.59 45.58
C HIS A 105 -20.94 -8.95 45.82
N GLY A 106 -20.75 -9.50 47.01
CA GLY A 106 -21.41 -10.72 47.46
C GLY A 106 -21.19 -10.97 48.93
N HIS A 107 -21.92 -10.26 49.80
CA HIS A 107 -22.14 -10.68 51.18
C HIS A 107 -23.54 -10.28 51.67
N TYR A 108 -24.20 -11.31 52.22
CA TYR A 108 -25.53 -11.46 52.85
C TYR A 108 -26.73 -11.56 51.92
#